data_AF-A0A841BH21-F1
#
_entry.id   AF-A0A841BH21-F1
#
_cell.length_a   1.000
_cell.length_b   1.000
_cell.length_c   1.000
_cell.angle_alpha   90.00
_cell.angle_beta   90.00
_cell.angle_gamma   90.00
#
_symmetry.space_group_name_H-M   'P 1'
#
loop_
_entity.id
_entity.type
_entity.pdbx_description
1 polymer ?
#
loop_
_entity_poly.entity_id
_entity_poly.type
_entity_poly.pdbx_seq_one_letter_code
_entity_poly.pdbx_strand_id
1 'polypeptide(L)'
;MNIIGDAASAIKAVWGDLTTPKEPTVYGGGGGGGGGFEMSPEELKTVIGLWEDELKKVVDDGDKIDLIVGDLMPPGQDEASASYVNSGVDSLLSLQKQNESMRAYIEGYIAKLEVARSKTMATDQANTLRTT
;
A
#
# COMPACT_ATOMS: atom_id res chain seq x y z
N MET A 1 7.27 -23.00 -11.93
CA MET A 1 7.30 -22.52 -10.54
C MET A 1 6.90 -21.06 -10.59
N ASN A 2 5.66 -20.73 -10.21
CA ASN A 2 5.04 -19.43 -10.51
C ASN A 2 4.92 -18.60 -9.24
N ILE A 3 6.01 -17.94 -8.87
CA ILE A 3 6.21 -17.22 -7.59
C ILE A 3 5.14 -16.13 -7.37
N ILE A 4 4.62 -15.55 -8.46
CA ILE A 4 3.55 -14.53 -8.43
C ILE A 4 2.23 -15.14 -7.93
N GLY A 5 1.94 -16.40 -8.27
CA GLY A 5 0.74 -17.11 -7.80
C GLY A 5 0.81 -17.46 -6.32
N ASP A 6 2.00 -17.79 -5.81
CA ASP A 6 2.20 -18.14 -4.40
C ASP A 6 2.13 -16.89 -3.51
N ALA A 7 2.68 -15.76 -3.96
CA ALA A 7 2.55 -14.48 -3.26
C ALA A 7 1.10 -13.98 -3.24
N ALA A 8 0.38 -14.05 -4.36
CA ALA A 8 -1.04 -13.68 -4.43
C ALA A 8 -1.92 -14.58 -3.55
N SER A 9 -1.58 -15.87 -3.44
CA SER A 9 -2.29 -16.82 -2.58
C SER A 9 -2.01 -16.57 -1.09
N ALA A 10 -0.76 -16.22 -0.74
CA ALA A 10 -0.39 -15.87 0.63
C ALA A 10 -1.06 -14.56 1.08
N ILE A 11 -1.13 -13.56 0.19
CA ILE A 11 -1.84 -12.31 0.44
C ILE A 11 -3.34 -12.57 0.63
N LYS A 12 -3.95 -13.41 -0.22
CA LYS A 12 -5.37 -13.78 -0.10
C LYS A 12 -5.68 -14.55 1.19
N ALA A 13 -4.77 -15.42 1.62
CA ALA A 13 -4.93 -16.22 2.83
C ALA A 13 -4.88 -15.40 4.12
N VAL A 14 -4.08 -14.32 4.14
CA VAL A 14 -3.92 -13.48 5.33
C VAL A 14 -4.85 -12.26 5.31
N TRP A 15 -5.14 -11.69 4.13
CA TRP A 15 -5.77 -10.36 4.00
C TRP A 15 -7.03 -10.32 3.13
N GLY A 16 -7.43 -11.43 2.52
CA GLY A 16 -8.58 -11.49 1.60
C GLY A 16 -8.27 -10.99 0.18
N ASP A 17 -9.31 -10.80 -0.63
CA ASP A 17 -9.15 -10.42 -2.04
C ASP A 17 -8.86 -8.92 -2.20
N LEU A 18 -7.60 -8.58 -2.52
CA LEU A 18 -7.12 -7.21 -2.77
C LEU A 18 -7.04 -6.87 -4.27
N THR A 19 -7.27 -7.83 -5.19
CA THR A 19 -7.17 -7.60 -6.64
C THR A 19 -8.47 -7.07 -7.25
N THR A 20 -9.55 -7.17 -6.51
CA THR A 20 -10.81 -6.48 -6.76
C THR A 20 -10.86 -5.27 -5.82
N PRO A 21 -11.07 -4.01 -6.29
CA PRO A 21 -11.31 -2.90 -5.39
C PRO A 21 -12.70 -3.09 -4.76
N LYS A 22 -12.74 -3.91 -3.71
CA LYS A 22 -13.86 -3.96 -2.80
C LYS A 22 -13.72 -2.76 -1.89
N GLU A 23 -14.81 -2.04 -1.69
CA GLU A 23 -14.81 -0.92 -0.77
C GLU A 23 -14.24 -1.39 0.58
N PRO A 24 -13.26 -0.68 1.12
CA PRO A 24 -12.61 -1.04 2.36
C PRO A 24 -13.56 -0.81 3.54
N THR A 25 -14.17 -1.86 4.05
CA THR A 25 -14.85 -1.76 5.33
C THR A 25 -13.82 -1.85 6.46
N VAL A 26 -13.21 -0.72 6.82
CA VAL A 26 -12.55 -0.59 8.13
C VAL A 26 -13.65 -0.27 9.14
N TYR A 27 -14.02 -1.26 9.94
CA TYR A 27 -15.03 -1.14 10.99
C TYR A 27 -14.38 -0.55 12.24
N GLY A 28 -14.42 0.78 12.38
CA GLY A 28 -14.17 1.46 13.64
C GLY A 28 -15.38 1.29 14.55
N GLY A 29 -15.17 0.74 15.75
CA GLY A 29 -16.19 0.31 16.69
C GLY A 29 -17.36 1.30 16.84
N GLY A 30 -18.57 0.77 16.65
CA GLY A 30 -19.82 1.51 16.75
C GLY A 30 -21.02 0.61 16.57
N GLY A 31 -21.15 -0.43 17.40
CA GLY A 31 -22.40 -1.18 17.58
C GLY A 31 -22.72 -2.23 16.50
N GLY A 32 -22.48 -3.50 16.84
CA GLY A 32 -23.17 -4.63 16.20
C GLY A 32 -22.28 -5.58 15.38
N GLY A 33 -21.93 -6.72 15.99
CA GLY A 33 -21.86 -8.02 15.33
C GLY A 33 -20.94 -8.17 14.13
N GLY A 34 -19.63 -8.14 14.34
CA GLY A 34 -18.65 -8.66 13.38
C GLY A 34 -17.30 -8.79 14.08
N GLY A 35 -16.73 -9.99 14.14
CA GLY A 35 -15.46 -10.29 14.82
C GLY A 35 -14.24 -9.67 14.13
N GLY A 36 -14.14 -8.34 14.13
CA GLY A 36 -12.98 -7.58 13.69
C GLY A 36 -12.14 -7.15 14.90
N PHE A 37 -10.82 -7.05 14.71
CA PHE A 37 -9.91 -6.54 15.74
C PHE A 37 -10.35 -5.13 16.19
N GLU A 38 -10.67 -4.99 17.46
CA GLU A 38 -10.95 -3.70 18.08
C GLU A 38 -9.60 -3.05 18.45
N MET A 39 -9.22 -2.01 17.70
CA MET A 39 -8.01 -1.22 17.96
C MET A 39 -8.39 0.13 18.56
N SER A 40 -7.67 0.52 19.61
CA SER A 40 -7.75 1.85 20.20
C SER A 40 -7.27 2.94 19.22
N PRO A 41 -7.62 4.21 19.45
CA PRO A 41 -7.12 5.32 18.63
C PRO A 41 -5.58 5.43 18.60
N GLU A 42 -4.89 5.01 19.66
CA GLU A 42 -3.43 5.02 19.75
C GLU A 42 -2.78 3.85 19.00
N GLU A 43 -3.41 2.67 19.02
CA GLU A 43 -2.99 1.56 18.17
C GLU A 43 -3.18 1.89 16.69
N LEU A 44 -4.31 2.49 16.32
CA LEU A 44 -4.54 2.99 14.95
C LEU A 44 -3.50 4.03 14.54
N LYS A 45 -3.15 4.97 15.42
CA LYS A 45 -2.09 5.96 15.17
C LYS A 45 -0.73 5.29 14.93
N THR A 46 -0.41 4.25 15.70
CA THR A 46 0.83 3.50 15.53
C THR A 46 0.86 2.79 14.18
N VAL A 47 -0.24 2.14 13.79
CA VAL A 47 -0.36 1.47 12.48
C VAL A 47 -0.27 2.48 11.33
N ILE A 48 -0.90 3.66 11.46
CA ILE A 48 -0.77 4.75 10.48
C ILE A 48 0.70 5.12 10.29
N GLY A 49 1.45 5.33 11.37
CA GLY A 49 2.88 5.65 11.29
C GLY A 49 3.70 4.59 10.56
N LEU A 50 3.41 3.30 10.78
CA LEU A 50 4.07 2.21 10.05
C LEU A 50 3.80 2.25 8.54
N TRP A 51 2.58 2.62 8.14
CA TRP A 51 2.25 2.77 6.72
C TRP A 51 2.82 4.05 6.12
N GLU A 52 2.93 5.13 6.87
CA GLU A 52 3.62 6.36 6.45
C GLU A 52 5.12 6.09 6.21
N ASP A 53 5.76 5.32 7.09
CA ASP A 53 7.15 4.88 6.91
C ASP A 53 7.31 4.00 5.68
N GLU A 54 6.36 3.11 5.40
CA GLU A 54 6.38 2.27 4.20
C GLU A 54 6.13 3.08 2.93
N LEU A 55 5.20 4.04 2.97
CA LEU A 55 4.95 4.97 1.87
C LEU A 55 6.22 5.72 1.49
N LYS A 56 6.99 6.17 2.49
CA LYS A 56 8.27 6.84 2.26
C LYS A 56 9.23 5.94 1.48
N LYS A 57 9.37 4.67 1.84
CA LYS A 57 10.24 3.72 1.12
C LYS A 57 9.78 3.51 -0.32
N VAL A 58 8.47 3.37 -0.53
CA VAL A 58 7.90 3.19 -1.87
C VAL A 58 8.19 4.41 -2.75
N VAL A 59 8.04 5.63 -2.21
CA VAL A 59 8.43 6.87 -2.92
C VAL A 59 9.92 6.89 -3.23
N ASP A 60 10.77 6.61 -2.24
CA ASP A 60 12.23 6.57 -2.42
C ASP A 60 12.65 5.51 -3.47
N ASP A 61 11.91 4.40 -3.60
CA ASP A 61 12.16 3.38 -4.61
C ASP A 61 11.68 3.80 -6.02
N GLY A 62 10.56 4.54 -6.12
CA GLY A 62 10.12 5.15 -7.38
C GLY A 62 11.16 6.11 -7.94
N ASP A 63 11.71 6.97 -7.08
CA ASP A 63 12.78 7.91 -7.47
C ASP A 63 14.03 7.17 -7.99
N LYS A 64 14.40 6.05 -7.35
CA LYS A 64 15.53 5.22 -7.83
C LYS A 64 15.26 4.60 -9.19
N ILE A 65 14.04 4.12 -9.43
CA ILE A 65 13.67 3.53 -10.73
C ILE A 65 13.79 4.60 -11.82
N ASP A 66 13.26 5.80 -11.59
CA ASP A 66 13.35 6.92 -12.53
C ASP A 66 14.80 7.30 -12.83
N LEU A 67 15.67 7.34 -11.81
CA LEU A 67 17.11 7.58 -11.99
C LEU A 67 17.75 6.50 -12.87
N ILE A 68 17.47 5.21 -12.61
CA ILE A 68 18.03 4.10 -13.40
C ILE A 68 17.55 4.18 -14.85
N VAL A 69 16.28 4.49 -15.09
CA VAL A 69 15.73 4.66 -16.44
C VAL A 69 16.45 5.79 -17.18
N GLY A 70 16.73 6.90 -16.50
CA GLY A 70 17.47 8.04 -17.08
C GLY A 70 18.93 7.73 -17.42
N ASP A 71 19.58 6.88 -16.62
CA ASP A 71 21.02 6.58 -16.75
C ASP A 71 21.32 5.34 -17.61
N LEU A 72 20.32 4.51 -17.91
CA LEU A 72 20.52 3.26 -18.65
C LEU A 72 20.86 3.55 -20.13
N MET A 73 22.13 3.35 -20.49
CA MET A 73 22.63 3.53 -21.85
C MET A 73 23.20 2.25 -22.45
N PRO A 74 23.11 2.05 -23.78
CA PRO A 74 23.68 0.88 -24.44
C PRO A 74 25.21 0.89 -24.33
N PRO A 75 25.86 -0.26 -24.05
CA PRO A 75 27.31 -0.33 -23.91
C PRO A 75 28.05 -0.22 -25.26
N GLY A 76 27.35 -0.42 -26.38
CA GLY A 76 27.86 -0.34 -27.73
C GLY A 76 26.87 0.35 -28.67
N GLN A 77 27.34 0.72 -29.87
CA GLN A 77 26.52 1.34 -30.92
C GLN A 77 25.83 0.31 -31.83
N ASP A 78 26.00 -0.98 -31.55
CA ASP A 78 25.38 -2.06 -32.31
C ASP A 78 23.90 -2.26 -31.91
N GLU A 79 23.15 -2.89 -32.81
CA GLU A 79 21.72 -3.13 -32.64
C GLU A 79 21.42 -4.03 -31.42
N ALA A 80 22.29 -4.98 -31.09
CA ALA A 80 22.06 -5.87 -29.95
C ALA A 80 22.19 -5.11 -28.62
N SER A 81 23.19 -4.23 -28.50
CA SER A 81 23.35 -3.33 -27.35
C SER A 81 22.13 -2.42 -27.16
N ALA A 82 21.62 -1.82 -28.24
CA ALA A 82 20.43 -0.97 -28.20
C ALA A 82 19.17 -1.76 -27.80
N SER A 83 18.96 -2.93 -28.42
CA SER A 83 17.79 -3.79 -28.15
C SER A 83 17.74 -4.29 -26.71
N TYR A 84 18.92 -4.64 -26.14
CA TYR A 84 19.03 -5.03 -24.73
C TYR A 84 18.59 -3.91 -23.79
N VAL A 85 19.07 -2.68 -24.02
CA VAL A 85 18.67 -1.52 -23.21
C VAL A 85 17.19 -1.20 -23.35
N ASN A 86 16.64 -1.22 -24.56
CA ASN A 86 15.20 -0.99 -24.78
C ASN A 86 14.35 -1.97 -23.97
N SER A 87 14.69 -3.26 -24.00
CA SER A 87 13.98 -4.29 -23.22
C SER A 87 14.11 -4.06 -21.70
N GLY A 88 15.27 -3.57 -21.26
CA GLY A 88 15.51 -3.15 -19.87
C GLY A 88 14.64 -1.96 -19.47
N VAL A 89 14.56 -0.92 -20.32
CA VAL A 89 13.70 0.25 -20.10
C VAL A 89 12.23 -0.16 -20.00
N ASP A 90 11.73 -1.02 -20.90
CA ASP A 90 10.34 -1.51 -20.84
C ASP A 90 10.02 -2.22 -19.52
N SER A 91 10.99 -2.98 -19.00
CA SER A 91 10.88 -3.66 -17.71
C SER A 91 10.86 -2.67 -16.54
N LEU A 92 11.71 -1.64 -16.58
CA LEU A 92 11.76 -0.60 -15.56
C LEU A 92 10.51 0.29 -15.57
N LEU A 93 9.97 0.64 -16.73
CA LEU A 93 8.70 1.35 -16.84
C LEU A 93 7.53 0.54 -16.29
N SER A 94 7.57 -0.78 -16.46
CA SER A 94 6.58 -1.68 -15.85
C SER A 94 6.72 -1.74 -14.33
N LEU A 95 7.96 -1.72 -13.82
CA LEU A 95 8.23 -1.65 -12.39
C LEU A 95 7.78 -0.31 -11.80
N GLN A 96 7.99 0.81 -12.50
CA GLN A 96 7.52 2.13 -12.07
C GLN A 96 6.00 2.17 -11.90
N LYS A 97 5.25 1.64 -12.86
CA LYS A 97 3.78 1.53 -12.76
C LYS A 97 3.32 0.68 -11.57
N GLN A 98 4.07 -0.37 -11.24
CA GLN A 98 3.77 -1.19 -10.06
C GLN A 98 4.05 -0.42 -8.76
N ASN A 99 5.14 0.35 -8.71
CA ASN A 99 5.47 1.22 -7.59
C ASN A 99 4.38 2.29 -7.38
N GLU A 100 3.95 2.97 -8.45
CA GLU A 100 2.84 3.94 -8.42
C GLU A 100 1.54 3.32 -7.90
N SER A 101 1.23 2.09 -8.34
CA SER A 101 0.04 1.37 -7.86
C SER A 101 0.13 1.05 -6.37
N MET A 102 1.33 0.67 -5.88
CA MET A 102 1.57 0.43 -4.45
C MET A 102 1.43 1.71 -3.64
N ARG A 103 1.99 2.82 -4.13
CA ARG A 103 1.87 4.13 -3.50
C ARG A 103 0.39 4.52 -3.32
N ALA A 104 -0.40 4.44 -4.38
CA ALA A 104 -1.82 4.76 -4.34
C ALA A 104 -2.61 3.87 -3.37
N TYR A 105 -2.26 2.58 -3.29
CA TYR A 105 -2.84 1.66 -2.32
C TYR A 105 -2.55 2.09 -0.87
N ILE A 106 -1.30 2.41 -0.56
CA ILE A 106 -0.87 2.82 0.79
C ILE A 106 -1.54 4.13 1.20
N GLU A 107 -1.53 5.14 0.33
CA GLU A 107 -2.19 6.43 0.57
C GLU A 107 -3.69 6.24 0.86
N GLY A 108 -4.36 5.41 0.06
CA GLY A 108 -5.75 5.05 0.28
C GLY A 108 -5.95 4.30 1.61
N TYR A 109 -5.02 3.42 1.99
CA TYR A 109 -5.10 2.67 3.24
C TYR A 109 -4.97 3.56 4.48
N ILE A 110 -3.98 4.45 4.49
CA ILE A 110 -3.77 5.46 5.55
C ILE A 110 -5.03 6.30 5.74
N ALA A 111 -5.65 6.78 4.65
CA ALA A 111 -6.87 7.58 4.74
C ALA A 111 -8.02 6.84 5.46
N LYS A 112 -8.17 5.52 5.22
CA LYS A 112 -9.21 4.71 5.87
C LYS A 112 -8.91 4.50 7.36
N LEU A 113 -7.65 4.33 7.72
CA LEU A 113 -7.22 4.22 9.11
C LEU A 113 -7.48 5.53 9.87
N GLU A 114 -7.24 6.68 9.27
CA GLU A 114 -7.54 7.98 9.88
C GLU A 114 -9.04 8.20 10.10
N VAL A 115 -9.87 7.78 9.14
CA VAL A 115 -11.33 7.78 9.30
C VAL A 115 -11.75 6.86 10.45
N ALA A 116 -11.18 5.65 10.54
CA ALA A 116 -11.48 4.72 11.61
C ALA A 116 -11.07 5.27 12.97
N ARG A 117 -9.88 5.85 13.08
CA ARG A 117 -9.35 6.48 14.30
C ARG A 117 -10.24 7.61 14.77
N SER A 118 -10.65 8.49 13.87
CA SER A 118 -11.55 9.61 14.17
C SER A 118 -12.91 9.14 14.67
N LYS A 119 -13.45 8.06 14.09
CA LYS A 119 -14.72 7.45 14.54
C LYS A 119 -14.60 6.86 15.94
N THR A 120 -13.53 6.11 16.23
CA THR A 120 -13.31 5.53 17.56
C THR A 120 -13.23 6.62 18.65
N MET A 121 -12.46 7.69 18.39
CA MET A 121 -12.37 8.82 19.33
C MET A 121 -13.71 9.51 19.59
N ALA A 122 -14.55 9.67 18.56
CA ALA A 122 -15.87 10.28 18.69
C ALA A 122 -16.83 9.38 19.51
N THR A 123 -16.79 8.07 19.28
CA THR A 123 -17.56 7.09 20.06
C THR A 123 -17.16 7.11 21.53
N ASP A 124 -15.86 7.13 21.83
CA ASP A 124 -15.33 7.17 23.21
C ASP A 124 -15.75 8.45 23.95
N GLN A 125 -15.68 9.60 23.27
CA GLN A 125 -16.13 10.88 23.82
C GLN A 125 -17.64 10.88 24.10
N ALA A 126 -18.46 10.38 23.17
CA ALA A 126 -19.91 10.30 23.33
C ALA A 126 -20.31 9.37 24.49
N ASN A 127 -19.60 8.25 24.66
CA ASN A 127 -19.83 7.34 25.78
C ASN A 127 -19.43 7.96 27.13
N THR A 128 -18.33 8.70 27.18
CA THR A 128 -17.87 9.40 28.39
C THR A 128 -18.88 10.45 28.87
N LEU A 129 -19.47 11.23 27.95
CA LEU A 129 -20.49 12.23 28.28
C LEU A 129 -21.83 11.64 28.74
N ARG A 130 -22.10 10.36 28.42
CA ARG A 130 -23.34 9.68 28.81
C ARG A 130 -23.26 9.10 30.22
N THR A 131 -22.06 8.85 30.72
CA THR A 131 -21.81 8.21 32.02
C THR A 131 -21.44 9.18 33.14
N THR A 132 -21.25 10.48 32.84
CA THR A 132 -21.06 11.58 33.80
C THR A 132 -22.30 12.44 33.93
#